data_AF-A0A6M4GC99-F1
#
_entry.id   AF-A0A6M4GC99-F1
#
_cell.length_a   1.000
_cell.length_b   1.000
_cell.length_c   1.000
_cell.angle_alpha   90.00
_cell.angle_beta   90.00
_cell.angle_gamma   90.00
#
_symmetry.space_group_name_H-M   'P 1'
#
loop_
_entity.id
_entity.type
_entity.pdbx_description
1 polymer ?
#
loop_
_entity_poly.entity_id
_entity_poly.type
_entity_poly.pdbx_seq_one_letter_code
_entity_poly.pdbx_strand_id
1 'polypeptide(L)'
;MTMSDNRPFPDESEENSEQADAGTQANDVADDALGRTSDLSEESEHGGRPNPAQIIPDDVPDLVDKMNEMDRSGWIDEGAFDGEPRMDDENDGEEDEILNEDDD
;
A
#
# COMPACT_ATOMS: atom_id res chain seq x y z
N MET A 1 10.95 49.86 7.85
CA MET A 1 11.71 49.02 6.91
C MET A 1 10.86 47.82 6.53
N THR A 2 10.39 47.75 5.29
CA THR A 2 9.75 46.55 4.74
C THR A 2 10.86 45.60 4.32
N MET A 3 11.01 44.46 4.98
CA MET A 3 11.93 43.44 4.49
C MET A 3 11.34 42.89 3.20
N SER A 4 11.88 43.32 2.05
CA SER A 4 11.66 42.63 0.79
C SER A 4 12.19 41.22 0.97
N ASP A 5 11.26 40.28 1.02
CA ASP A 5 11.51 38.84 1.07
C ASP A 5 12.05 38.43 -0.30
N ASN A 6 13.31 38.81 -0.58
CA ASN A 6 14.07 38.51 -1.78
C ASN A 6 14.59 37.07 -1.70
N ARG A 7 13.67 36.13 -1.48
CA ARG A 7 13.92 34.73 -1.81
C ARG A 7 13.88 34.66 -3.33
N PRO A 8 14.95 34.20 -4.00
CA PRO A 8 14.87 33.91 -5.43
C PRO A 8 13.80 32.84 -5.58
N PHE A 9 12.62 33.22 -6.07
CA PHE A 9 11.76 32.22 -6.69
C PHE A 9 12.55 31.68 -7.88
N PRO A 10 12.58 30.36 -8.11
CA PRO A 10 13.20 29.81 -9.30
C PRO A 10 12.68 30.55 -10.54
N ASP A 11 13.57 30.87 -11.46
CA ASP A 11 13.20 31.53 -12.72
C ASP A 11 12.22 30.59 -13.47
N GLU A 12 11.19 31.12 -14.13
CA GLU A 12 10.29 30.32 -15.00
C GLU A 12 11.10 29.61 -16.12
N SER A 13 12.32 30.09 -16.40
CA SER A 13 13.27 29.44 -17.32
C SER A 13 14.01 28.21 -16.74
N GLU A 14 13.92 27.97 -15.43
CA GLU A 14 14.45 26.81 -14.71
C GLU A 14 13.36 25.76 -14.42
N GLU A 15 12.20 25.87 -15.07
CA GLU A 15 11.16 24.84 -15.00
C GLU A 15 11.68 23.53 -15.61
N ASN A 16 11.69 22.46 -14.81
CA ASN A 16 12.03 21.14 -15.30
C ASN A 16 10.89 20.67 -16.20
N SER A 17 11.18 20.46 -17.48
CA SER A 17 10.20 19.96 -18.46
C SER A 17 9.58 18.62 -18.05
N GLU A 18 10.28 17.79 -17.26
CA GLU A 18 9.76 16.54 -16.70
C GLU A 18 8.73 16.78 -15.57
N GLN A 19 8.79 17.93 -14.88
CA GLN A 19 7.79 18.32 -13.87
C GLN A 19 6.53 18.94 -14.50
N ALA A 20 6.66 19.52 -15.70
CA ALA A 20 5.54 20.05 -16.49
C ALA A 20 4.90 19.00 -17.42
N ASP A 21 5.39 17.75 -17.38
CA ASP A 21 4.91 16.67 -18.24
C ASP A 21 3.51 16.22 -17.80
N ALA A 22 2.50 16.58 -18.58
CA ALA A 22 1.10 16.26 -18.32
C ALA A 22 0.78 14.81 -18.71
N GLY A 23 -0.04 14.13 -17.91
CA GLY A 23 -0.44 12.73 -18.14
C GLY A 23 0.46 11.71 -17.44
N THR A 24 1.62 12.11 -16.94
CA THR A 24 2.54 11.27 -16.16
C THR A 24 2.60 11.65 -14.69
N GLN A 25 2.01 12.79 -14.31
CA GLN A 25 1.92 13.21 -12.91
C GLN A 25 1.00 12.27 -12.14
N ALA A 26 1.26 12.14 -10.83
CA ALA A 26 0.50 11.24 -9.96
C ALA A 26 -1.02 11.50 -9.99
N ASN A 27 -1.43 12.77 -10.09
CA ASN A 27 -2.85 13.13 -10.17
C ASN A 27 -3.48 12.71 -11.50
N ASP A 28 -2.76 12.88 -12.61
CA ASP A 28 -3.24 12.48 -13.93
C ASP A 28 -3.40 10.96 -14.02
N VAL A 29 -2.42 10.22 -13.46
CA VAL A 29 -2.48 8.75 -13.37
C VAL A 29 -3.62 8.29 -12.47
N ALA A 30 -3.86 8.97 -11.33
CA ALA A 30 -4.95 8.66 -10.43
C ALA A 30 -6.32 8.91 -11.08
N ASP A 31 -6.49 10.04 -11.79
CA ASP A 31 -7.71 10.36 -12.53
C ASP A 31 -7.97 9.35 -13.67
N ASP A 32 -6.92 8.94 -14.41
CA ASP A 32 -7.04 7.91 -15.44
C ASP A 32 -7.43 6.55 -14.84
N ALA A 33 -6.85 6.18 -13.70
CA ALA A 33 -7.18 4.95 -12.99
C ALA A 33 -8.63 4.95 -12.45
N LEU A 34 -9.13 6.09 -11.98
CA LEU A 34 -10.53 6.27 -11.58
C LEU A 34 -11.50 6.09 -12.77
N GLY A 35 -11.11 6.55 -13.96
CA GLY A 35 -11.88 6.41 -15.19
C GLY A 35 -11.81 4.99 -15.79
N ARG A 36 -10.80 4.20 -15.43
CA ARG A 36 -10.66 2.80 -15.81
C ARG A 36 -11.65 1.96 -15.02
N THR A 37 -12.90 1.92 -15.46
CA THR A 37 -13.90 1.02 -14.91
C THR A 37 -13.51 -0.43 -15.24
N SER A 38 -12.87 -1.13 -14.30
CA SER A 38 -12.99 -2.57 -14.22
C SER A 38 -14.41 -2.88 -13.75
N ASP A 39 -15.05 -3.86 -14.38
CA ASP A 39 -16.33 -4.35 -13.87
C ASP A 39 -16.06 -5.10 -12.56
N LEU A 40 -16.22 -4.40 -11.44
CA LEU A 40 -16.05 -4.96 -10.10
C LEU A 40 -17.24 -5.82 -9.66
N SER A 41 -18.28 -5.94 -10.50
CA SER A 41 -19.47 -6.75 -10.20
C SER A 41 -19.31 -8.22 -10.57
N GLU A 42 -18.26 -8.56 -11.33
CA GLU A 42 -17.92 -9.94 -11.63
C GLU A 42 -17.27 -10.62 -10.40
N GLU A 43 -17.65 -11.87 -10.14
CA GLU A 43 -17.01 -12.67 -9.11
C GLU A 43 -15.57 -12.99 -9.52
N SER A 44 -14.61 -12.73 -8.63
CA SER A 44 -13.22 -13.13 -8.83
C SER A 44 -13.10 -14.66 -8.92
N GLU A 45 -12.45 -15.15 -9.97
CA GLU A 45 -12.15 -16.57 -10.15
C GLU A 45 -10.75 -16.93 -9.63
N HIS A 46 -10.59 -18.16 -9.14
CA HIS A 46 -9.28 -18.74 -8.86
C HIS A 46 -8.41 -18.73 -10.13
N GLY A 47 -7.14 -18.35 -9.98
CA GLY A 47 -6.13 -18.32 -11.04
C GLY A 47 -5.70 -19.70 -11.54
N GLY A 48 -4.57 -19.78 -12.24
CA GLY A 48 -3.97 -21.08 -12.61
C GLY A 48 -4.44 -21.69 -13.94
N ARG A 49 -4.97 -20.89 -14.87
CA ARG A 49 -5.09 -21.35 -16.26
C ARG A 49 -3.67 -21.61 -16.79
N PRO A 50 -3.43 -22.75 -17.47
CA PRO A 50 -2.09 -23.13 -17.89
C PRO A 50 -1.46 -22.02 -18.74
N ASN A 51 -0.49 -21.32 -18.15
CA ASN A 51 0.19 -20.18 -18.77
C ASN A 51 1.69 -20.50 -18.84
N PRO A 52 2.29 -20.58 -20.04
CA PRO A 52 3.71 -20.87 -20.19
C PRO A 52 4.64 -19.80 -19.59
N ALA A 53 4.13 -18.61 -19.28
CA ALA A 53 4.86 -17.53 -18.62
C ALA A 53 4.59 -17.45 -17.10
N GLN A 54 3.93 -18.46 -16.53
CA GLN A 54 3.58 -18.49 -15.12
C GLN A 54 4.83 -18.62 -14.24
N ILE A 55 5.00 -17.67 -13.34
CA ILE A 55 6.09 -17.63 -12.36
C ILE A 55 5.68 -18.36 -11.07
N ILE A 56 4.40 -18.26 -10.70
CA ILE A 56 3.86 -18.84 -9.47
C ILE A 56 3.19 -20.18 -9.82
N PRO A 57 3.66 -21.31 -9.26
CA PRO A 57 3.05 -22.62 -9.47
C PRO A 57 1.53 -22.65 -9.18
N ASP A 58 0.80 -23.53 -9.88
CA ASP A 58 -0.65 -23.70 -9.72
C ASP A 58 -1.08 -24.22 -8.34
N ASP A 59 -0.16 -24.78 -7.56
CA ASP A 59 -0.43 -25.31 -6.22
C ASP A 59 -0.25 -24.26 -5.10
N VAL A 60 0.11 -23.03 -5.44
CA VAL A 60 0.18 -21.92 -4.49
C VAL A 60 -1.22 -21.31 -4.32
N PRO A 61 -1.77 -21.25 -3.10
CA PRO A 61 -3.09 -20.68 -2.87
C PRO A 61 -3.11 -19.19 -3.21
N ASP A 62 -4.12 -18.78 -3.97
CA ASP A 62 -4.31 -17.38 -4.35
C ASP A 62 -5.28 -16.64 -3.40
N LEU A 63 -5.62 -15.39 -3.76
CA LEU A 63 -6.53 -14.56 -2.96
C LEU A 63 -7.92 -15.20 -2.84
N VAL A 64 -8.43 -15.78 -3.93
CA VAL A 64 -9.76 -16.41 -3.95
C VAL A 64 -9.75 -17.67 -3.09
N ASP A 65 -8.68 -18.46 -3.11
CA ASP A 65 -8.53 -19.62 -2.24
C ASP A 65 -8.53 -19.21 -0.77
N LYS A 66 -7.80 -18.15 -0.43
CA LYS A 66 -7.72 -17.62 0.93
C LYS A 66 -9.05 -17.07 1.41
N MET A 67 -9.79 -16.36 0.57
CA MET A 67 -11.14 -15.90 0.88
C MET A 67 -12.09 -17.08 1.15
N ASN A 68 -12.07 -18.10 0.27
CA ASN A 68 -12.87 -19.30 0.47
C ASN A 68 -12.45 -20.10 1.72
N GLU A 69 -11.17 -20.08 2.09
CA GLU A 69 -10.67 -20.69 3.33
C GLU A 69 -11.24 -19.96 4.55
N MET A 70 -11.22 -18.63 4.57
CA MET A 70 -11.79 -17.81 5.65
C MET A 70 -13.31 -18.01 5.78
N ASP A 71 -14.05 -18.05 4.67
CA ASP A 71 -15.50 -18.29 4.71
C ASP A 71 -15.83 -19.68 5.26
N ARG A 72 -15.01 -20.69 4.94
CA ARG A 72 -15.19 -22.06 5.44
C ARG A 72 -14.79 -22.21 6.90
N SER A 73 -13.73 -21.54 7.34
CA SER A 73 -13.21 -21.62 8.70
C SER A 73 -13.98 -20.74 9.68
N GLY A 74 -14.58 -19.65 9.20
CA GLY A 74 -15.18 -18.60 10.02
C GLY A 74 -14.14 -17.75 10.77
N TRP A 75 -12.86 -17.88 10.46
CA TRP A 75 -11.77 -17.15 11.09
C TRP A 75 -11.02 -16.33 10.04
N ILE A 76 -10.96 -15.01 10.26
CA ILE A 76 -10.24 -14.08 9.38
C ILE A 76 -8.79 -14.00 9.86
N ASP A 77 -7.84 -13.97 8.93
CA ASP A 77 -6.44 -13.72 9.24
C ASP A 77 -6.26 -12.26 9.67
N GLU A 78 -6.02 -12.05 10.97
CA GLU A 78 -5.76 -10.72 11.55
C GLU A 78 -4.27 -10.39 11.64
N GLY A 79 -3.37 -11.26 11.17
CA GLY A 79 -1.91 -11.07 11.31
C GLY A 79 -1.39 -9.81 10.61
N ALA A 80 -2.12 -9.28 9.64
CA ALA A 80 -1.81 -7.98 9.02
C ALA A 80 -1.96 -6.79 10.01
N PHE A 81 -2.77 -6.95 11.06
CA PHE A 81 -2.99 -5.94 12.10
C PHE A 81 -2.04 -6.06 13.29
N ASP A 82 -1.30 -7.18 13.40
CA ASP A 82 -0.30 -7.37 14.47
C ASP A 82 0.85 -6.37 14.36
N GLY A 83 1.00 -5.71 13.21
CA GLY A 83 2.02 -4.71 12.95
C GLY A 83 3.39 -5.31 12.69
N GLU A 84 4.30 -4.48 12.20
CA GLU A 84 5.71 -4.86 12.05
C GLU A 84 6.48 -4.58 13.34
N PRO A 85 7.52 -5.37 13.66
CA PRO A 85 8.44 -5.04 14.75
C PRO A 85 8.97 -3.62 14.59
N ARG A 86 8.95 -2.84 15.67
CA ARG A 86 9.54 -1.50 15.68
C ARG A 86 11.05 -1.63 15.53
N MET A 87 11.55 -1.44 14.31
CA MET A 87 12.99 -1.37 14.01
C MET A 87 13.52 0.04 14.27
N ASP A 88 13.23 0.57 15.46
CA ASP A 88 13.78 1.85 15.92
C ASP A 88 15.15 1.59 16.56
N ASP A 89 16.20 2.28 16.11
CA ASP A 89 17.57 2.10 16.60
C ASP A 89 17.77 2.65 18.03
N GLU A 90 16.78 3.38 18.55
CA GLU A 90 16.72 3.89 19.91
C GLU A 90 16.01 2.93 20.89
N ASN A 91 15.41 1.82 20.41
CA ASN A 91 14.67 0.84 21.23
C ASN A 91 15.60 -0.27 21.78
N ASP A 92 16.45 0.06 22.75
CA ASP A 92 17.20 -0.94 23.54
C ASP A 92 16.29 -1.51 24.65
N GLY A 93 15.36 -2.39 24.25
CA GLY A 93 14.89 -3.50 25.10
C GLY A 93 14.03 -3.20 26.33
N GLU A 94 13.04 -2.31 26.28
CA GLU A 94 12.11 -2.11 27.40
C GLU A 94 10.64 -2.16 26.93
N GLU A 95 10.15 -3.36 26.63
CA GLU A 95 8.71 -3.61 26.41
C GLU A 95 8.25 -4.85 27.18
N ASP A 96 8.41 -4.82 28.50
CA ASP A 96 7.85 -5.82 29.44
C ASP A 96 7.32 -5.19 30.76
N GLU A 97 6.89 -3.92 30.75
CA GLU A 97 6.20 -3.30 31.91
C GLU A 97 4.95 -2.51 31.51
N ILE A 98 4.03 -3.19 30.85
CA ILE A 98 2.61 -2.80 30.88
C ILE A 98 1.84 -4.09 31.11
N LEU A 99 1.08 -4.13 32.21
CA LEU A 99 0.29 -5.24 32.76
C LEU A 99 0.98 -5.95 33.94
N ASN A 100 0.85 -5.37 35.14
CA ASN A 100 0.45 -6.06 36.38
C ASN A 100 0.40 -5.04 37.54
N GLU A 101 -0.40 -4.00 37.41
CA GLU A 101 -0.81 -3.19 38.56
C GLU A 101 -2.30 -2.90 38.39
N ASP A 102 -3.12 -3.89 38.78
CA ASP A 102 -4.51 -3.78 39.21
C ASP A 102 -5.20 -5.16 39.14
N ASP A 103 -4.99 -6.00 40.17
CA ASP A 103 -6.07 -6.84 40.73
C ASP A 103 -5.66 -7.43 42.11
N ASP A 104 -6.52 -7.15 43.11
CA ASP A 104 -6.58 -7.54 44.54
C ASP A 104 -5.68 -6.85 45.61
#